data_AF-A0A094E312-F1
#
_entry.id   AF-A0A094E312-F1
#
_cell.length_a   1.000
_cell.length_b   1.000
_cell.length_c   1.000
_cell.angle_alpha   90.00
_cell.angle_beta   90.00
_cell.angle_gamma   90.00
#
_symmetry.space_group_name_H-M   'P 1'
#
loop_
_entity.id
_entity.type
_entity.pdbx_description
1 polymer ?
#
loop_
_entity_poly.entity_id
_entity_poly.type
_entity_poly.pdbx_seq_one_letter_code
_entity_poly.pdbx_strand_id
1 'polypeptide(L)'
;MISTVREIMGLTTARLIAVVLIFITVSYTVSCLFSYFRPNLCQLPGPFLARFTRLWKVYINLKGDSHLTYQKLHDKYGPIIRTGPNSVSIGDAAMIPEIYLQGSLYQKSSYISAFTFTIDGVTVENIFTSRDAAQHKLMRASVASKYSLSSMLQLEPLFDECIPLFIAHMDKRAGTAIDFGEWLSWFSFDLTGLLSFQELFGFMDQARDINSAIKAGWATMTYGTVVGQFPAAHKYLFGSATLVGIVDKVWEKNPMNMIQQTAIAAMKKYDLEKPTNVRGDLLEYLRQKQLKDSEFMTDREVMNSILIFFIGAVDTNSTALRAIFYYLVKTPRTYATLVKELQIAEAKGLLSDVISFQEGSKLPYLQACIKEAMRMHPTIGSPFDRVVPKGGVVLNEHFIPEGTDIGITGWVTQRDKTVFGADADFYRPERWLEVDEAQTRKMDKNMLAFGLGNRSCIGKHVAMMVLTKTVGQIVRNFDMEWASDKEEWDLKCRMQVRQSGVIMRLKRREAEKEI
;
A
#
# COMPACT_ATOMS: atom_id res chain seq x y z
N MET A 1 16.14 -61.85 10.32
CA MET A 1 17.20 -60.84 10.15
C MET A 1 16.64 -59.52 9.60
N ILE A 2 15.97 -59.51 8.45
CA ILE A 2 15.40 -58.28 7.85
C ILE A 2 14.29 -57.63 8.69
N SER A 3 13.39 -58.40 9.33
CA SER A 3 12.34 -57.84 10.21
C SER A 3 12.92 -57.17 11.46
N THR A 4 13.88 -57.82 12.10
CA THR A 4 14.57 -57.33 13.30
C THR A 4 15.35 -56.03 13.03
N VAL A 5 16.01 -55.93 11.87
CA VAL A 5 16.69 -54.69 11.45
C VAL A 5 15.70 -53.56 11.21
N ARG A 6 14.54 -53.84 10.57
CA ARG A 6 13.48 -52.84 10.32
C ARG A 6 12.84 -52.34 11.61
N GLU A 7 12.68 -53.21 12.61
CA GLU A 7 12.13 -52.89 13.91
C GLU A 7 13.10 -52.04 14.76
N ILE A 8 14.39 -52.40 14.76
CA ILE A 8 15.45 -51.62 15.41
C ILE A 8 15.58 -50.24 14.75
N MET A 9 15.55 -50.16 13.41
CA MET A 9 15.56 -48.88 12.69
C MET A 9 14.30 -48.04 12.97
N GLY A 10 13.12 -48.67 13.10
CA GLY A 10 11.90 -47.96 13.48
C GLY A 10 11.97 -47.36 14.89
N LEU A 11 12.52 -48.12 15.84
CA LEU A 11 12.68 -47.69 17.23
C LEU A 11 13.70 -46.54 17.39
N THR A 12 14.82 -46.58 16.65
CA THR A 12 15.81 -45.50 16.64
C THR A 12 15.25 -44.23 15.98
N THR A 13 14.48 -44.38 14.89
CA THR A 13 13.82 -43.23 14.23
C THR A 13 12.77 -42.60 15.16
N ALA A 14 11.96 -43.40 15.85
CA ALA A 14 10.98 -42.90 16.82
C ALA A 14 11.65 -42.19 18.01
N ARG A 15 12.75 -42.73 18.54
CA ARG A 15 13.54 -42.07 19.59
C ARG A 15 14.14 -40.75 19.12
N LEU A 16 14.67 -40.70 17.90
CA LEU A 16 15.22 -39.47 17.32
C LEU A 16 14.14 -38.40 17.16
N ILE A 17 12.96 -38.77 16.63
CA ILE A 17 11.82 -37.86 16.52
C ILE A 17 11.41 -37.34 17.90
N ALA A 18 11.33 -38.21 18.91
CA ALA A 18 11.00 -37.81 20.27
C ALA A 18 12.02 -36.83 20.87
N VAL A 19 13.32 -37.08 20.69
CA VAL A 19 14.39 -36.17 21.15
C VAL A 19 14.30 -34.81 20.46
N VAL A 20 14.06 -34.79 19.14
CA VAL A 20 13.89 -33.54 18.37
C VAL A 20 12.66 -32.77 18.86
N LEU A 21 11.52 -33.45 19.06
CA LEU A 21 10.30 -32.81 19.55
C LEU A 21 10.48 -32.26 20.97
N ILE A 22 11.16 -32.99 21.87
CA ILE A 22 11.47 -32.52 23.22
C ILE A 22 12.38 -31.29 23.15
N PHE A 23 13.46 -31.34 22.36
CA PHE A 23 14.38 -30.21 22.19
C PHE A 23 13.67 -28.97 21.66
N ILE A 24 12.84 -29.11 20.63
CA ILE A 24 12.04 -28.01 20.08
C ILE A 24 11.10 -27.46 21.14
N THR A 25 10.41 -28.31 21.89
CA THR A 25 9.44 -27.91 22.92
C THR A 25 10.13 -27.16 24.06
N VAL A 26 11.25 -27.67 24.57
CA VAL A 26 12.03 -27.03 25.64
C VAL A 26 12.60 -25.70 25.14
N SER A 27 13.23 -25.67 23.97
CA SER A 27 13.79 -24.44 23.37
C SER A 27 12.71 -23.37 23.16
N TYR A 28 11.54 -23.77 22.65
CA TYR A 28 10.40 -22.88 22.48
C TYR A 28 9.86 -22.35 23.81
N THR A 29 9.71 -23.23 24.81
CA THR A 29 9.24 -22.84 26.15
C THR A 29 10.19 -21.85 26.82
N VAL A 30 11.49 -22.12 26.75
CA VAL A 30 12.54 -21.22 27.26
C VAL A 30 12.49 -19.88 26.52
N SER A 31 12.35 -19.88 25.20
CA SER A 31 12.18 -18.65 24.40
C SER A 31 10.95 -17.85 24.82
N CYS A 32 9.82 -18.51 25.07
CA CYS A 32 8.60 -17.87 25.57
C CYS A 32 8.79 -17.26 26.96
N LEU A 33 9.48 -17.94 27.88
CA LEU A 33 9.79 -17.42 29.21
C LEU A 33 10.71 -16.19 29.14
N PHE A 34 11.81 -16.26 28.38
CA PHE A 34 12.70 -15.12 28.15
C PHE A 34 11.97 -13.95 27.51
N SER A 35 11.05 -14.24 26.59
CA SER A 35 10.25 -13.20 25.98
C SER A 35 9.31 -12.56 27.00
N TYR A 36 8.57 -13.33 27.78
CA TYR A 36 7.64 -12.81 28.78
C TYR A 36 8.33 -11.89 29.77
N PHE A 37 9.43 -12.34 30.36
CA PHE A 37 10.22 -11.60 31.36
C PHE A 37 11.22 -10.61 30.76
N ARG A 38 11.12 -10.30 29.46
CA ARG A 38 12.04 -9.36 28.80
C ARG A 38 11.99 -8.00 29.52
N PRO A 39 13.12 -7.55 30.09
CA PRO A 39 13.16 -6.30 30.85
C PRO A 39 12.62 -5.12 30.03
N ASN A 40 11.95 -4.17 30.70
CA ASN A 40 11.33 -2.98 30.11
C ASN A 40 10.15 -3.22 29.15
N LEU A 41 10.00 -4.43 28.60
CA LEU A 41 8.86 -4.83 27.77
C LEU A 41 7.81 -5.63 28.55
N CYS A 42 8.18 -6.27 29.66
CA CYS A 42 7.26 -7.06 30.49
C CYS A 42 6.15 -6.20 31.16
N GLN A 43 6.47 -4.95 31.48
CA GLN A 43 5.55 -3.98 32.10
C GLN A 43 4.52 -3.40 31.11
N LEU A 44 4.79 -3.48 29.81
CA LEU A 44 3.90 -2.91 28.80
C LEU A 44 2.59 -3.73 28.71
N PRO A 45 1.44 -3.06 28.63
CA PRO A 45 0.16 -3.73 28.44
C PRO A 45 0.05 -4.28 27.02
N GLY A 46 -0.90 -5.19 26.79
CA GLY A 46 -1.15 -5.75 25.47
C GLY A 46 -1.78 -7.14 25.51
N PRO A 47 -2.06 -7.73 24.34
CA PRO A 47 -2.61 -9.07 24.25
C PRO A 47 -1.67 -10.10 24.91
N PHE A 48 -2.25 -10.99 25.73
CA PHE A 48 -1.47 -11.98 26.47
C PHE A 48 -0.60 -12.86 25.57
N LEU A 49 -1.18 -13.43 24.50
CA LEU A 49 -0.45 -14.29 23.55
C LEU A 49 0.68 -13.55 22.80
N ALA A 50 0.53 -12.24 22.58
CA ALA A 50 1.53 -11.45 21.88
C ALA A 50 2.84 -11.34 22.67
N ARG A 51 2.80 -11.54 24.00
CA ARG A 51 4.00 -11.50 24.85
C ARG A 51 4.95 -12.67 24.60
N PHE A 52 4.44 -13.80 24.12
CA PHE A 52 5.20 -15.05 23.98
C PHE A 52 5.59 -15.36 22.54
N THR A 53 4.79 -14.93 21.56
CA THR A 53 4.97 -15.36 20.17
C THR A 53 4.51 -14.33 19.14
N ARG A 54 5.22 -14.27 18.01
CA ARG A 54 4.80 -13.52 16.82
C ARG A 54 3.63 -14.20 16.07
N LEU A 55 3.30 -15.44 16.41
CA LEU A 55 2.15 -16.15 15.84
C LEU A 55 0.83 -15.42 16.10
N TRP A 56 0.74 -14.63 17.19
CA TRP A 56 -0.41 -13.76 17.41
C TRP A 56 -0.58 -12.72 16.28
N LYS A 57 0.52 -12.10 15.82
CA LYS A 57 0.48 -11.20 14.66
C LYS A 57 0.12 -11.94 13.38
N VAL A 58 0.60 -13.17 13.19
CA VAL A 58 0.19 -14.01 12.05
C VAL A 58 -1.32 -14.27 12.08
N TYR A 59 -1.88 -14.62 13.25
CA TYR A 59 -3.30 -14.89 13.41
C TYR A 59 -4.18 -13.69 13.02
N ILE A 60 -3.91 -12.49 13.56
CA ILE A 60 -4.71 -11.30 13.23
C ILE A 60 -4.57 -10.89 11.76
N ASN A 61 -3.39 -11.10 11.16
CA ASN A 61 -3.17 -10.82 9.75
C ASN A 61 -3.83 -11.86 8.85
N LEU A 62 -3.92 -13.14 9.24
CA LEU A 62 -4.67 -14.15 8.49
C LEU A 62 -6.18 -13.92 8.60
N LYS A 63 -6.68 -13.56 9.78
CA LYS A 63 -8.07 -13.15 9.98
C LYS A 63 -8.44 -11.95 9.09
N GLY A 64 -7.50 -11.00 8.96
CA GLY A 64 -7.58 -9.85 8.05
C GLY A 64 -8.18 -8.60 8.68
N ASP A 65 -8.25 -8.51 9.99
CA ASP A 65 -8.79 -7.38 10.74
C ASP A 65 -7.73 -6.72 11.63
N SER A 66 -6.44 -6.84 11.26
CA SER A 66 -5.34 -6.32 12.07
C SER A 66 -5.44 -4.80 12.30
N HIS A 67 -5.78 -4.02 11.28
CA HIS A 67 -6.07 -2.58 11.39
C HIS A 67 -7.10 -2.23 12.48
N LEU A 68 -8.27 -2.88 12.50
CA LEU A 68 -9.28 -2.69 13.54
C LEU A 68 -8.85 -3.25 14.90
N THR A 69 -8.06 -4.33 14.89
CA THR A 69 -7.53 -4.92 16.11
C THR A 69 -6.58 -3.93 16.81
N TYR A 70 -5.70 -3.26 16.07
CA TYR A 70 -4.81 -2.24 16.65
C TYR A 70 -5.60 -1.08 17.27
N GLN A 71 -6.66 -0.60 16.61
CA GLN A 71 -7.56 0.42 17.18
C GLN A 71 -8.12 -0.03 18.54
N LYS A 72 -8.80 -1.19 18.56
CA LYS A 72 -9.39 -1.76 19.79
C LYS A 72 -8.36 -1.97 20.90
N LEU A 73 -7.13 -2.32 20.55
CA LEU A 73 -6.06 -2.49 21.54
C LEU A 73 -5.60 -1.17 22.12
N HIS A 74 -5.46 -0.13 21.31
CA HIS A 74 -5.10 1.20 21.79
C HIS A 74 -6.22 1.85 22.60
N ASP A 75 -7.49 1.63 22.23
CA ASP A 75 -8.65 2.05 23.03
C ASP A 75 -8.65 1.37 24.42
N LYS A 76 -8.24 0.10 24.47
CA LYS A 76 -8.27 -0.69 25.71
C LYS A 76 -7.05 -0.49 26.62
N TYR A 77 -5.86 -0.43 26.05
CA TYR A 77 -4.60 -0.50 26.78
C TYR A 77 -3.81 0.82 26.77
N GLY A 78 -4.24 1.80 25.97
CA GLY A 78 -3.60 3.10 25.87
C GLY A 78 -2.54 3.21 24.76
N PRO A 79 -1.69 4.25 24.80
CA PRO A 79 -0.88 4.68 23.67
C PRO A 79 0.31 3.76 23.34
N ILE A 80 0.81 2.97 24.29
CA ILE A 80 1.98 2.09 24.08
C ILE A 80 1.61 0.67 24.45
N ILE A 81 1.58 -0.23 23.46
CA ILE A 81 1.14 -1.61 23.65
C ILE A 81 2.17 -2.59 23.12
N ARG A 82 2.45 -3.66 23.87
CA ARG A 82 3.30 -4.75 23.42
C ARG A 82 2.51 -5.69 22.52
N THR A 83 2.96 -5.86 21.29
CA THR A 83 2.28 -6.63 20.23
C THR A 83 3.12 -7.79 19.70
N GLY A 84 4.27 -8.05 20.31
CA GLY A 84 5.09 -9.22 20.04
C GLY A 84 6.15 -9.45 21.12
N PRO A 85 6.89 -10.57 21.01
CA PRO A 85 8.06 -10.85 21.84
C PRO A 85 9.05 -9.70 21.95
N ASN A 86 9.24 -8.98 20.84
CA ASN A 86 10.15 -7.85 20.68
C ASN A 86 9.50 -6.78 19.79
N SER A 87 8.22 -6.50 20.01
CA SER A 87 7.50 -5.51 19.20
C SER A 87 6.45 -4.76 20.01
N VAL A 88 6.38 -3.46 19.74
CA VAL A 88 5.52 -2.49 20.42
C VAL A 88 4.80 -1.66 19.36
N SER A 89 3.48 -1.53 19.49
CA SER A 89 2.68 -0.61 18.68
C SER A 89 2.49 0.68 19.45
N ILE A 90 2.62 1.80 18.74
CA ILE A 90 2.51 3.16 19.27
C ILE A 90 1.26 3.79 18.65
N GLY A 91 0.37 4.27 19.52
CA GLY A 91 -0.93 4.86 19.18
C GLY A 91 -1.00 6.35 19.54
N ASP A 92 0.12 6.96 19.91
CA ASP A 92 0.23 8.38 20.20
C ASP A 92 0.77 9.12 18.96
N ALA A 93 -0.04 10.05 18.45
CA ALA A 93 0.29 10.84 17.28
C ALA A 93 1.49 11.79 17.54
N ALA A 94 1.72 12.21 18.80
CA ALA A 94 2.84 13.08 19.16
C ALA A 94 4.21 12.42 18.94
N MET A 95 4.28 11.09 18.89
CA MET A 95 5.52 10.32 18.68
C MET A 95 5.88 10.16 17.19
N ILE A 96 4.99 10.53 16.27
CA ILE A 96 5.22 10.41 14.82
C ILE A 96 6.50 11.12 14.37
N PRO A 97 6.76 12.40 14.74
CA PRO A 97 7.99 13.09 14.35
C PRO A 97 9.25 12.42 14.90
N GLU A 98 9.22 11.97 16.15
CA GLU A 98 10.36 11.32 16.80
C GLU A 98 10.74 10.01 16.10
N ILE A 99 9.76 9.18 15.71
CA ILE A 99 10.04 7.88 15.11
C ILE A 99 10.36 8.00 13.61
N TYR A 100 9.72 8.92 12.88
CA TYR A 100 9.79 8.95 11.41
C TYR A 100 10.57 10.12 10.79
N LEU A 101 10.89 11.18 11.55
CA LEU A 101 11.59 12.36 11.02
C LEU A 101 13.03 12.50 11.53
N GLN A 102 13.55 11.55 12.32
CA GLN A 102 14.94 11.51 12.82
C GLN A 102 15.93 10.93 11.80
N GLY A 103 15.79 11.30 10.52
CA GLY A 103 16.73 10.93 9.46
C GLY A 103 16.88 9.41 9.27
N SER A 104 18.06 8.87 9.57
CA SER A 104 18.42 7.45 9.44
C SER A 104 18.54 6.70 10.77
N LEU A 105 18.23 7.36 11.90
CA LEU A 105 18.39 6.79 13.23
C LEU A 105 17.53 5.51 13.40
N TYR A 106 16.27 5.59 12.96
CA TYR A 106 15.32 4.49 12.99
C TYR A 106 15.32 3.76 11.65
N GLN A 107 15.95 2.59 11.59
CA GLN A 107 15.94 1.74 10.39
C GLN A 107 14.59 1.02 10.24
N LYS A 108 14.20 0.67 9.01
CA LYS A 108 13.03 -0.21 8.79
C LYS A 108 13.27 -1.57 9.44
N SER A 109 12.21 -2.13 10.04
CA SER A 109 12.23 -3.51 10.56
C SER A 109 12.58 -4.52 9.47
N SER A 110 13.16 -5.66 9.84
CA SER A 110 13.38 -6.77 8.92
C SER A 110 12.08 -7.40 8.41
N TYR A 111 10.92 -7.06 8.99
CA TYR A 111 9.59 -7.42 8.48
C TYR A 111 9.44 -7.20 6.96
N ILE A 112 9.98 -6.09 6.45
CA ILE A 112 9.85 -5.71 5.05
C ILE A 112 10.71 -6.54 4.09
N SER A 113 11.63 -7.40 4.57
CA SER A 113 12.45 -8.23 3.68
C SER A 113 11.65 -9.29 2.94
N ALA A 114 10.44 -9.62 3.41
CA ALA A 114 9.58 -10.60 2.74
C ALA A 114 8.89 -10.07 1.48
N PHE A 115 9.10 -8.79 1.14
CA PHE A 115 8.54 -8.10 -0.03
C PHE A 115 9.59 -7.82 -1.12
N THR A 116 10.75 -8.50 -1.07
CA THR A 116 11.75 -8.47 -2.15
C THR A 116 11.25 -9.23 -3.36
N PHE A 117 11.80 -8.91 -4.54
CA PHE A 117 11.51 -9.65 -5.76
C PHE A 117 12.62 -10.65 -6.06
N THR A 118 12.28 -11.72 -6.78
CA THR A 118 13.27 -12.57 -7.44
C THR A 118 13.26 -12.21 -8.92
N ILE A 119 14.40 -11.72 -9.42
CA ILE A 119 14.60 -11.30 -10.80
C ILE A 119 15.85 -12.00 -11.31
N ASP A 120 15.73 -12.73 -12.42
CA ASP A 120 16.81 -13.55 -13.01
C ASP A 120 17.48 -14.50 -12.01
N GLY A 121 16.68 -15.15 -11.16
CA GLY A 121 17.18 -16.09 -10.17
C GLY A 121 17.97 -15.44 -9.02
N VAL A 122 17.85 -14.12 -8.84
CA VAL A 122 18.47 -13.38 -7.74
C VAL A 122 17.41 -12.64 -6.95
N THR A 123 17.47 -12.71 -5.62
CA THR A 123 16.60 -11.91 -4.75
C THR A 123 17.14 -10.49 -4.65
N VAL A 124 16.30 -9.51 -4.99
CA VAL A 124 16.68 -8.11 -5.14
C VAL A 124 15.88 -7.23 -4.17
N GLU A 125 16.59 -6.35 -3.47
CA GLU A 125 15.96 -5.28 -2.71
C GLU A 125 15.49 -4.16 -3.63
N ASN A 126 14.40 -3.51 -3.25
CA ASN A 126 13.84 -2.37 -3.98
C ASN A 126 13.75 -1.16 -3.05
N ILE A 127 13.32 -0.01 -3.58
CA ILE A 127 13.17 1.22 -2.79
C ILE A 127 12.24 1.05 -1.57
N PHE A 128 11.29 0.11 -1.62
CA PHE A 128 10.44 -0.18 -0.47
C PHE A 128 11.16 -1.07 0.55
N THR A 129 11.90 -2.08 0.12
CA THR A 129 12.53 -3.08 0.99
C THR A 129 13.95 -2.77 1.47
N SER A 130 14.65 -1.81 0.86
CA SER A 130 15.99 -1.42 1.31
C SER A 130 15.92 -0.83 2.73
N ARG A 131 16.66 -1.45 3.66
CA ARG A 131 16.72 -1.03 5.07
C ARG A 131 17.87 -0.08 5.34
N ASP A 132 18.99 -0.27 4.65
CA ASP A 132 20.12 0.63 4.72
C ASP A 132 19.75 2.03 4.21
N ALA A 133 20.25 3.07 4.89
CA ALA A 133 19.88 4.44 4.58
C ALA A 133 20.61 4.97 3.35
N ALA A 134 21.86 4.57 3.14
CA ALA A 134 22.66 5.01 2.01
C ALA A 134 22.18 4.37 0.71
N GLN A 135 21.98 3.05 0.71
CA GLN A 135 21.43 2.30 -0.42
C GLN A 135 20.03 2.81 -0.80
N HIS A 136 19.14 3.01 0.17
CA HIS A 136 17.83 3.59 -0.13
C HIS A 136 17.92 5.00 -0.71
N LYS A 137 18.82 5.85 -0.19
CA LYS A 137 19.04 7.20 -0.72
C LYS A 137 19.49 7.13 -2.18
N LEU A 138 20.40 6.22 -2.51
CA LEU A 138 20.86 5.98 -3.89
C LEU A 138 19.73 5.51 -4.80
N MET A 139 18.99 4.46 -4.41
CA MET A 139 17.82 3.95 -5.15
C MET A 139 16.75 5.02 -5.34
N ARG A 140 16.46 5.82 -4.31
CA ARG A 140 15.48 6.90 -4.42
C ARG A 140 15.96 7.99 -5.36
N ALA A 141 17.20 8.45 -5.22
CA ALA A 141 17.77 9.48 -6.07
C ALA A 141 17.82 9.06 -7.55
N SER A 142 17.93 7.75 -7.81
CA SER A 142 17.98 7.24 -9.17
C SER A 142 16.67 7.45 -9.95
N VAL A 143 15.52 7.51 -9.27
CA VAL A 143 14.21 7.65 -9.93
C VAL A 143 13.43 8.90 -9.50
N ALA A 144 13.85 9.61 -8.45
CA ALA A 144 13.10 10.72 -7.84
C ALA A 144 12.69 11.82 -8.82
N SER A 145 13.54 12.16 -9.80
CA SER A 145 13.18 13.19 -10.78
C SER A 145 11.94 12.80 -11.58
N LYS A 146 11.78 11.51 -11.90
CA LYS A 146 10.64 11.03 -12.67
C LYS A 146 9.32 11.10 -11.90
N TYR A 147 9.38 11.03 -10.58
CA TYR A 147 8.23 11.14 -9.69
C TYR A 147 7.96 12.58 -9.20
N SER A 148 8.71 13.57 -9.70
CA SER A 148 8.49 14.97 -9.36
C SER A 148 7.16 15.49 -9.93
N LEU A 149 6.61 16.56 -9.32
CA LEU A 149 5.40 17.19 -9.82
C LEU A 149 5.54 17.65 -11.28
N SER A 150 6.68 18.25 -11.65
CA SER A 150 6.91 18.71 -13.02
C SER A 150 6.92 17.56 -14.03
N SER A 151 7.56 16.43 -13.70
CA SER A 151 7.51 15.24 -14.55
C SER A 151 6.13 14.60 -14.61
N MET A 152 5.33 14.69 -13.55
CA MET A 152 3.95 14.22 -13.57
C MET A 152 3.05 15.08 -14.45
N LEU A 153 3.20 16.41 -14.41
CA LEU A 153 2.46 17.32 -15.30
C LEU A 153 2.78 17.07 -16.77
N GLN A 154 4.01 16.67 -17.10
CA GLN A 154 4.37 16.27 -18.47
C GLN A 154 3.70 14.95 -18.90
N LEU A 155 3.40 14.07 -17.95
CA LEU A 155 2.73 12.79 -18.20
C LEU A 155 1.21 12.88 -18.16
N GLU A 156 0.67 14.05 -17.81
CA GLU A 156 -0.76 14.29 -17.69
C GLU A 156 -1.58 13.89 -18.95
N PRO A 157 -1.08 14.06 -20.19
CA PRO A 157 -1.79 13.59 -21.39
C PRO A 157 -2.10 12.07 -21.39
N LEU A 158 -1.28 11.24 -20.73
CA LEU A 158 -1.56 9.80 -20.62
C LEU A 158 -2.74 9.52 -19.68
N PHE A 159 -2.98 10.39 -18.70
CA PHE A 159 -4.20 10.34 -17.89
C PHE A 159 -5.41 10.77 -18.71
N ASP A 160 -5.23 11.76 -19.60
CA ASP A 160 -6.26 12.26 -20.50
C ASP A 160 -6.62 11.27 -21.62
N GLU A 161 -5.78 10.27 -21.86
CA GLU A 161 -6.12 9.11 -22.67
C GLU A 161 -6.95 8.08 -21.87
N CYS A 162 -6.52 7.76 -20.64
CA CYS A 162 -7.11 6.69 -19.84
C CYS A 162 -8.47 7.06 -19.22
N ILE A 163 -8.61 8.28 -18.70
CA ILE A 163 -9.81 8.71 -17.98
C ILE A 163 -11.05 8.71 -18.89
N PRO A 164 -11.02 9.27 -20.11
CA PRO A 164 -12.16 9.18 -21.03
C PRO A 164 -12.57 7.74 -21.35
N LEU A 165 -11.62 6.82 -21.49
CA LEU A 165 -11.92 5.39 -21.69
C LEU A 165 -12.66 4.81 -20.49
N PHE A 166 -12.23 5.16 -19.27
CA PHE A 166 -12.92 4.75 -18.05
C PHE A 166 -14.35 5.31 -17.99
N ILE A 167 -14.54 6.60 -18.30
CA ILE A 167 -15.86 7.25 -18.38
C ILE A 167 -16.74 6.55 -19.42
N ALA A 168 -16.23 6.26 -20.61
CA ALA A 168 -16.99 5.58 -21.66
C ALA A 168 -17.42 4.16 -21.23
N HIS A 169 -16.60 3.44 -20.47
CA HIS A 169 -16.99 2.16 -19.89
C HIS A 169 -18.06 2.29 -18.81
N MET A 170 -18.05 3.38 -18.04
CA MET A 170 -19.11 3.68 -17.06
C MET A 170 -20.41 4.08 -17.78
N ASP A 171 -20.35 4.84 -18.86
CA ASP A 171 -21.53 5.23 -19.66
C ASP A 171 -22.26 4.00 -20.24
N LYS A 172 -21.52 3.03 -20.78
CA LYS A 172 -22.08 1.75 -21.26
C LYS A 172 -22.83 0.97 -20.18
N ARG A 173 -22.56 1.27 -18.91
CA ARG A 173 -23.11 0.59 -17.73
C ARG A 173 -23.99 1.51 -16.90
N ALA A 174 -24.31 2.69 -17.41
CA ALA A 174 -25.07 3.69 -16.68
C ALA A 174 -26.42 3.10 -16.23
N GLY A 175 -26.78 3.31 -14.96
CA GLY A 175 -28.01 2.78 -14.37
C GLY A 175 -27.94 1.30 -13.95
N THR A 176 -26.87 0.56 -14.24
CA THR A 176 -26.68 -0.81 -13.76
C THR A 176 -25.84 -0.85 -12.48
N ALA A 177 -26.14 -1.80 -11.59
CA ALA A 177 -25.29 -2.06 -10.43
C ALA A 177 -24.06 -2.87 -10.87
N ILE A 178 -22.87 -2.36 -10.62
CA ILE A 178 -21.60 -2.97 -11.01
C ILE A 178 -20.66 -3.06 -9.82
N ASP A 179 -19.71 -4.01 -9.85
CA ASP A 179 -18.57 -3.98 -8.93
C ASP A 179 -17.61 -2.87 -9.34
N PHE A 180 -17.94 -1.65 -8.88
CA PHE A 180 -17.14 -0.46 -9.15
C PHE A 180 -15.74 -0.58 -8.54
N GLY A 181 -15.61 -1.36 -7.45
CA GLY A 181 -14.32 -1.71 -6.89
C GLY A 181 -13.40 -2.39 -7.91
N GLU A 182 -13.86 -3.44 -8.59
CA GLU A 182 -13.04 -4.12 -9.62
C GLU A 182 -12.70 -3.19 -10.80
N TRP A 183 -13.66 -2.37 -11.24
CA TRP A 183 -13.44 -1.35 -12.27
C TRP A 183 -12.33 -0.35 -11.91
N LEU A 184 -12.27 0.11 -10.66
CA LEU A 184 -11.21 1.00 -10.18
C LEU A 184 -9.83 0.32 -10.17
N SER A 185 -9.76 -1.01 -9.97
CA SER A 185 -8.50 -1.75 -10.12
C SER A 185 -8.11 -1.94 -11.57
N TRP A 186 -9.06 -2.23 -12.46
CA TRP A 186 -8.79 -2.33 -13.90
C TRP A 186 -8.29 -1.00 -14.47
N PHE A 187 -8.94 0.10 -14.12
CA PHE A 187 -8.49 1.46 -14.42
C PHE A 187 -7.08 1.71 -13.89
N SER A 188 -6.81 1.39 -12.62
CA SER A 188 -5.48 1.62 -12.03
C SER A 188 -4.39 0.78 -12.69
N PHE A 189 -4.71 -0.43 -13.15
CA PHE A 189 -3.77 -1.31 -13.86
C PHE A 189 -3.45 -0.76 -15.25
N ASP A 190 -4.48 -0.43 -16.03
CA ASP A 190 -4.34 0.11 -17.38
C ASP A 190 -3.61 1.46 -17.38
N LEU A 191 -3.93 2.36 -16.44
CA LEU A 191 -3.22 3.62 -16.27
C LEU A 191 -1.74 3.40 -15.91
N THR A 192 -1.44 2.42 -15.05
CA THR A 192 -0.05 2.08 -14.72
C THR A 192 0.69 1.54 -15.93
N GLY A 193 0.02 0.79 -16.80
CA GLY A 193 0.55 0.38 -18.11
C GLY A 193 0.90 1.55 -19.02
N LEU A 194 -0.01 2.52 -19.17
CA LEU A 194 0.25 3.75 -19.93
C LEU A 194 1.44 4.53 -19.36
N LEU A 195 1.50 4.74 -18.04
CA LEU A 195 2.60 5.46 -17.41
C LEU A 195 3.95 4.73 -17.50
N SER A 196 3.92 3.41 -17.65
CA SER A 196 5.13 2.58 -17.75
C SER A 196 5.62 2.42 -19.17
N PHE A 197 4.70 2.17 -20.10
CA PHE A 197 4.98 1.65 -21.45
C PHE A 197 4.19 2.35 -22.56
N GLN A 198 3.38 3.38 -22.25
CA GLN A 198 2.38 3.97 -23.16
C GLN A 198 1.49 2.92 -23.85
N GLU A 199 1.20 1.84 -23.16
CA GLU A 199 0.33 0.78 -23.66
C GLU A 199 -0.69 0.39 -22.58
N LEU A 200 -1.95 0.30 -22.98
CA LEU A 200 -3.02 -0.27 -22.17
C LEU A 200 -2.90 -1.79 -22.18
N PHE A 201 -3.12 -2.43 -21.03
CA PHE A 201 -3.20 -3.88 -20.95
C PHE A 201 -4.57 -4.42 -21.34
N GLY A 202 -5.59 -3.55 -21.36
CA GLY A 202 -6.97 -3.86 -21.75
C GLY A 202 -7.78 -4.48 -20.62
N PHE A 203 -7.43 -4.25 -19.35
CA PHE A 203 -8.22 -4.73 -18.20
C PHE A 203 -9.63 -4.17 -18.23
N MET A 204 -9.78 -2.87 -18.54
CA MET A 204 -11.08 -2.22 -18.67
C MET A 204 -11.87 -2.76 -19.87
N ASP A 205 -11.22 -2.94 -21.02
CA ASP A 205 -11.88 -3.43 -22.24
C ASP A 205 -12.38 -4.88 -22.10
N GLN A 206 -11.58 -5.73 -21.47
CA GLN A 206 -11.94 -7.12 -21.23
C GLN A 206 -12.81 -7.30 -19.98
N ALA A 207 -12.98 -6.24 -19.17
CA ALA A 207 -13.70 -6.24 -17.90
C ALA A 207 -13.35 -7.45 -17.01
N ARG A 208 -12.06 -7.76 -16.88
CA ARG A 208 -11.56 -8.90 -16.10
C ARG A 208 -10.13 -8.71 -15.61
N ASP A 209 -9.78 -9.45 -14.55
CA ASP A 209 -8.40 -9.58 -14.06
C ASP A 209 -7.57 -10.46 -15.02
N ILE A 210 -6.90 -9.83 -15.99
CA ILE A 210 -6.09 -10.49 -17.01
C ILE A 210 -4.95 -11.25 -16.33
N ASN A 211 -4.83 -12.53 -16.67
CA ASN A 211 -3.86 -13.46 -16.06
C ASN A 211 -3.91 -13.52 -14.53
N SER A 212 -4.99 -13.08 -13.87
CA SER A 212 -5.04 -12.98 -12.40
C SER A 212 -3.97 -12.07 -11.79
N ALA A 213 -3.54 -11.03 -12.50
CA ALA A 213 -2.49 -10.11 -12.06
C ALA A 213 -2.82 -9.36 -10.77
N ILE A 214 -4.04 -8.85 -10.62
CA ILE A 214 -4.50 -8.16 -9.41
C ILE A 214 -4.59 -9.14 -8.24
N LYS A 215 -5.11 -10.36 -8.48
CA LYS A 215 -5.11 -11.44 -7.48
C LYS A 215 -3.68 -11.82 -7.04
N ALA A 216 -2.72 -11.86 -7.95
CA ALA A 216 -1.33 -12.17 -7.63
C ALA A 216 -0.62 -11.06 -6.84
N GLY A 217 -0.88 -9.79 -7.15
CA GLY A 217 -0.42 -8.66 -6.33
C GLY A 217 -0.88 -8.81 -4.87
N TRP A 218 -2.17 -9.11 -4.69
CA TRP A 218 -2.74 -9.38 -3.37
C TRP A 218 -2.15 -10.62 -2.68
N ALA A 219 -1.88 -11.69 -3.42
CA ALA A 219 -1.24 -12.89 -2.89
C ALA A 219 0.21 -12.61 -2.43
N THR A 220 0.97 -11.84 -3.22
CA THR A 220 2.33 -11.37 -2.88
C THR A 220 2.32 -10.54 -1.60
N MET A 221 1.37 -9.62 -1.49
CA MET A 221 1.20 -8.77 -0.31
C MET A 221 0.77 -9.58 0.93
N THR A 222 -0.09 -10.58 0.75
CA THR A 222 -0.47 -11.55 1.79
C THR A 222 0.73 -12.36 2.28
N TYR A 223 1.51 -12.91 1.35
CA TYR A 223 2.73 -13.65 1.63
C TYR A 223 3.71 -12.81 2.45
N GLY A 224 4.03 -11.61 1.98
CA GLY A 224 4.96 -10.71 2.67
C GLY A 224 4.46 -10.33 4.07
N THR A 225 3.15 -10.13 4.24
CA THR A 225 2.56 -9.81 5.56
C THR A 225 2.71 -10.94 6.57
N VAL A 226 2.52 -12.19 6.13
CA VAL A 226 2.59 -13.37 7.00
C VAL A 226 4.04 -13.79 7.23
N VAL A 227 4.81 -13.97 6.16
CA VAL A 227 6.20 -14.43 6.23
C VAL A 227 7.11 -13.37 6.82
N GLY A 228 6.80 -12.08 6.63
CA GLY A 228 7.53 -10.99 7.26
C GLY A 228 7.52 -11.05 8.80
N GLN A 229 6.55 -11.73 9.44
CA GLN A 229 6.60 -11.94 10.89
C GLN A 229 7.79 -12.82 11.31
N PHE A 230 8.28 -13.65 10.39
CA PHE A 230 9.46 -14.51 10.53
C PHE A 230 10.41 -14.30 9.34
N PRO A 231 11.14 -13.17 9.27
CA PRO A 231 11.95 -12.82 8.10
C PRO A 231 12.95 -13.90 7.68
N ALA A 232 13.49 -14.64 8.64
CA ALA A 232 14.41 -15.76 8.39
C ALA A 232 13.78 -16.93 7.62
N ALA A 233 12.44 -17.05 7.56
CA ALA A 233 11.76 -18.03 6.72
C ALA A 233 11.77 -17.63 5.24
N HIS A 234 11.81 -16.33 4.93
CA HIS A 234 11.72 -15.83 3.55
C HIS A 234 12.82 -16.42 2.66
N LYS A 235 14.06 -16.51 3.13
CA LYS A 235 15.20 -17.10 2.40
C LYS A 235 15.03 -18.58 2.02
N TYR A 236 14.15 -19.31 2.71
CA TYR A 236 13.82 -20.71 2.40
C TYR A 236 12.52 -20.85 1.60
N LEU A 237 11.78 -19.75 1.45
CA LEU A 237 10.52 -19.65 0.71
C LEU A 237 10.75 -18.87 -0.59
N PHE A 238 9.94 -17.86 -0.92
CA PHE A 238 10.10 -17.06 -2.15
C PHE A 238 11.29 -16.11 -2.16
N GLY A 239 12.12 -16.09 -1.11
CA GLY A 239 13.46 -15.51 -1.18
C GLY A 239 14.52 -16.49 -1.72
N SER A 240 14.15 -17.76 -1.92
CA SER A 240 14.98 -18.78 -2.57
C SER A 240 14.71 -18.83 -4.07
N ALA A 241 15.73 -18.49 -4.86
CA ALA A 241 15.67 -18.59 -6.32
C ALA A 241 15.33 -20.01 -6.82
N THR A 242 15.80 -21.04 -6.09
CA THR A 242 15.49 -22.44 -6.42
C THR A 242 14.02 -22.74 -6.28
N LEU A 243 13.39 -22.31 -5.18
CA LEU A 243 11.96 -22.55 -4.98
C LEU A 243 11.11 -21.76 -5.99
N VAL A 244 11.46 -20.48 -6.23
CA VAL A 244 10.77 -19.64 -7.23
C VAL A 244 10.87 -20.29 -8.61
N GLY A 245 12.05 -20.74 -9.03
CA GLY A 245 12.22 -21.43 -10.31
C GLY A 245 11.47 -22.76 -10.42
N ILE A 246 11.26 -23.48 -9.32
CA ILE A 246 10.38 -24.67 -9.30
C ILE A 246 8.92 -24.25 -9.49
N VAL A 247 8.48 -23.22 -8.75
CA VAL A 247 7.11 -22.72 -8.81
C VAL A 247 6.80 -22.17 -10.20
N ASP A 248 7.70 -21.41 -10.81
CA ASP A 248 7.50 -20.84 -12.16
C ASP A 248 7.39 -21.93 -13.24
N LYS A 249 8.12 -23.04 -13.10
CA LYS A 249 8.02 -24.19 -14.01
C LYS A 249 6.71 -24.96 -13.85
N VAL A 250 6.18 -25.02 -12.63
CA VAL A 250 4.92 -25.73 -12.33
C VAL A 250 3.70 -24.83 -12.60
N TRP A 251 3.88 -23.52 -12.50
CA TRP A 251 2.84 -22.51 -12.57
C TRP A 251 3.11 -21.54 -13.74
N GLU A 252 2.94 -22.02 -14.97
CA GLU A 252 3.17 -21.23 -16.21
C GLU A 252 2.40 -19.90 -16.25
N LYS A 253 1.34 -19.73 -15.44
CA LYS A 253 0.54 -18.51 -15.30
C LYS A 253 0.93 -17.68 -14.07
N ASN A 254 2.22 -17.53 -13.75
CA ASN A 254 2.63 -16.61 -12.68
C ASN A 254 2.40 -15.17 -13.17
N PRO A 255 1.50 -14.38 -12.57
CA PRO A 255 1.10 -13.10 -13.15
C PRO A 255 2.17 -12.02 -12.99
N MET A 256 3.15 -12.22 -12.10
CA MET A 256 4.37 -11.40 -12.07
C MET A 256 5.17 -11.56 -13.37
N ASN A 257 5.11 -12.73 -14.02
CA ASN A 257 5.76 -12.94 -15.31
C ASN A 257 5.10 -12.12 -16.41
N MET A 258 3.80 -11.78 -16.31
CA MET A 258 3.16 -10.92 -17.29
C MET A 258 3.81 -9.53 -17.31
N ILE A 259 3.97 -8.89 -16.14
CA ILE A 259 4.60 -7.56 -16.06
C ILE A 259 6.07 -7.65 -16.51
N GLN A 260 6.79 -8.70 -16.11
CA GLN A 260 8.18 -8.90 -16.53
C GLN A 260 8.30 -9.12 -18.05
N GLN A 261 7.45 -9.97 -18.64
CA GLN A 261 7.43 -10.24 -20.07
C GLN A 261 7.06 -8.99 -20.87
N THR A 262 6.06 -8.23 -20.42
CA THR A 262 5.71 -6.95 -21.04
C THR A 262 6.85 -5.96 -20.94
N ALA A 263 7.51 -5.85 -19.77
CA ALA A 263 8.67 -4.99 -19.61
C ALA A 263 9.82 -5.41 -20.54
N ILE A 264 10.10 -6.71 -20.67
CA ILE A 264 11.11 -7.24 -21.62
C ILE A 264 10.73 -6.90 -23.07
N ALA A 265 9.48 -7.14 -23.46
CA ALA A 265 8.99 -6.84 -24.79
C ALA A 265 9.06 -5.34 -25.10
N ALA A 266 8.67 -4.49 -24.15
CA ALA A 266 8.71 -3.04 -24.27
C ALA A 266 10.15 -2.52 -24.32
N MET A 267 11.08 -3.06 -23.52
CA MET A 267 12.51 -2.76 -23.61
C MET A 267 13.06 -3.09 -24.99
N LYS A 268 12.77 -4.30 -25.51
CA LYS A 268 13.21 -4.73 -26.83
C LYS A 268 12.64 -3.84 -27.93
N LYS A 269 11.36 -3.49 -27.86
CA LYS A 269 10.69 -2.59 -28.81
C LYS A 269 11.35 -1.20 -28.80
N TYR A 270 11.57 -0.64 -27.63
CA TYR A 270 12.24 0.67 -27.46
C TYR A 270 13.65 0.68 -28.08
N ASP A 271 14.44 -0.36 -27.84
CA ASP A 271 15.81 -0.46 -28.37
C ASP A 271 15.84 -0.63 -29.90
N LEU A 272 14.84 -1.30 -30.48
CA LEU A 272 14.71 -1.51 -31.92
C LEU A 272 14.22 -0.25 -32.64
N GLU A 273 13.20 0.40 -32.10
CA GLU A 273 12.53 1.54 -32.73
C GLU A 273 13.36 2.83 -32.64
N LYS A 274 14.23 2.96 -31.62
CA LYS A 274 15.02 4.16 -31.33
C LYS A 274 14.17 5.44 -31.50
N PRO A 275 13.06 5.56 -30.77
CA PRO A 275 12.08 6.60 -31.02
C PRO A 275 12.75 7.99 -31.00
N THR A 276 12.51 8.76 -32.05
CA THR A 276 13.06 10.12 -32.21
C THR A 276 12.30 11.15 -31.37
N ASN A 277 11.07 10.82 -30.95
CA ASN A 277 10.26 11.62 -30.04
C ASN A 277 10.40 11.12 -28.61
N VAL A 278 10.48 12.05 -27.66
CA VAL A 278 10.49 11.75 -26.21
C VAL A 278 9.10 11.23 -25.83
N ARG A 279 8.99 9.96 -25.47
CA ARG A 279 7.77 9.30 -24.97
C ARG A 279 7.43 9.84 -23.57
N GLY A 280 8.45 10.08 -22.77
CA GLY A 280 8.34 10.54 -21.40
C GLY A 280 7.78 9.49 -20.45
N ASP A 281 7.63 8.21 -20.80
CA ASP A 281 7.15 7.18 -19.86
C ASP A 281 8.25 6.75 -18.86
N LEU A 282 7.89 5.90 -17.88
CA LEU A 282 8.86 5.38 -16.91
C LEU A 282 9.94 4.54 -17.58
N LEU A 283 9.59 3.72 -18.57
CA LEU A 283 10.53 2.86 -19.27
C LEU A 283 11.62 3.67 -19.98
N GLU A 284 11.25 4.66 -20.78
CA GLU A 284 12.20 5.54 -21.47
C GLU A 284 13.13 6.20 -20.45
N TYR A 285 12.59 6.74 -19.36
CA TYR A 285 13.41 7.37 -18.33
C TYR A 285 14.46 6.41 -17.76
N LEU A 286 14.04 5.19 -17.42
CA LEU A 286 14.94 4.16 -16.89
C LEU A 286 15.99 3.73 -17.92
N ARG A 287 15.60 3.55 -19.19
CA ARG A 287 16.52 3.22 -20.29
C ARG A 287 17.51 4.34 -20.57
N GLN A 288 17.09 5.59 -20.62
CA GLN A 288 17.99 6.74 -20.78
C GLN A 288 19.00 6.82 -19.62
N LYS A 289 18.57 6.48 -18.40
CA LYS A 289 19.46 6.43 -17.25
C LYS A 289 20.46 5.27 -17.33
N GLN A 290 20.00 4.10 -17.73
CA GLN A 290 20.84 2.93 -17.99
C GLN A 290 21.90 3.17 -19.07
N LEU A 291 21.55 3.90 -20.14
CA LEU A 291 22.51 4.27 -21.18
C LEU A 291 23.60 5.21 -20.66
N LYS A 292 23.33 5.99 -19.61
CA LYS A 292 24.30 6.89 -18.96
C LYS A 292 25.14 6.20 -17.88
N ASP A 293 24.56 5.22 -17.19
CA ASP A 293 25.16 4.50 -16.07
C ASP A 293 24.65 3.06 -16.02
N SER A 294 25.23 2.21 -16.86
CA SER A 294 24.82 0.82 -17.03
C SER A 294 25.31 -0.10 -15.91
N GLU A 295 26.33 0.33 -15.15
CA GLU A 295 26.82 -0.39 -13.97
C GLU A 295 25.82 -0.26 -12.81
N PHE A 296 25.28 0.95 -12.58
CA PHE A 296 24.29 1.16 -11.54
C PHE A 296 22.88 0.75 -11.97
N MET A 297 22.42 1.17 -13.15
CA MET A 297 21.06 0.89 -13.65
C MET A 297 21.08 -0.28 -14.62
N THR A 298 21.33 -1.48 -14.11
CA THR A 298 21.30 -2.73 -14.89
C THR A 298 19.89 -3.09 -15.36
N ASP A 299 19.75 -4.04 -16.30
CA ASP A 299 18.43 -4.55 -16.73
C ASP A 299 17.61 -5.06 -15.54
N ARG A 300 18.28 -5.66 -14.55
CA ARG A 300 17.67 -6.10 -13.30
C ARG A 300 17.12 -4.93 -12.50
N GLU A 301 17.83 -3.81 -12.41
CA GLU A 301 17.36 -2.61 -11.70
C GLU A 301 16.25 -1.86 -12.44
N VAL A 302 16.27 -1.87 -13.78
CA VAL A 302 15.16 -1.40 -14.60
C VAL A 302 13.91 -2.23 -14.32
N MET A 303 14.03 -3.55 -14.36
CA MET A 303 12.94 -4.48 -14.04
C MET A 303 12.44 -4.28 -12.60
N ASN A 304 13.35 -4.19 -11.63
CA ASN A 304 13.04 -3.95 -10.23
C ASN A 304 12.22 -2.66 -10.03
N SER A 305 12.61 -1.58 -10.73
CA SER A 305 11.93 -0.29 -10.70
C SER A 305 10.53 -0.34 -11.32
N ILE A 306 10.35 -1.09 -12.40
CA ILE A 306 9.03 -1.30 -13.03
C ILE A 306 8.13 -2.12 -12.11
N LEU A 307 8.59 -3.27 -11.61
CA LEU A 307 7.79 -4.14 -10.74
C LEU A 307 7.34 -3.43 -9.47
N ILE A 308 8.22 -2.65 -8.82
CA ILE A 308 7.85 -1.92 -7.61
C ILE A 308 6.86 -0.79 -7.91
N PHE A 309 6.88 -0.20 -9.12
CA PHE A 309 5.88 0.77 -9.54
C PHE A 309 4.50 0.12 -9.68
N PHE A 310 4.38 -1.04 -10.32
CA PHE A 310 3.10 -1.77 -10.43
C PHE A 310 2.52 -2.16 -9.07
N ILE A 311 3.34 -2.80 -8.22
CA ILE A 311 2.91 -3.20 -6.86
C ILE A 311 2.53 -1.97 -6.02
N GLY A 312 3.28 -0.87 -6.19
CA GLY A 312 3.06 0.37 -5.44
C GLY A 312 1.84 1.18 -5.92
N ALA A 313 1.50 1.15 -7.21
CA ALA A 313 0.49 2.04 -7.80
C ALA A 313 -0.89 1.41 -7.92
N VAL A 314 -1.01 0.16 -8.38
CA VAL A 314 -2.30 -0.43 -8.77
C VAL A 314 -3.24 -0.60 -7.56
N ASP A 315 -2.80 -1.36 -6.57
CA ASP A 315 -3.64 -1.67 -5.39
C ASP A 315 -3.86 -0.44 -4.51
N THR A 316 -2.87 0.45 -4.41
CA THR A 316 -2.96 1.62 -3.54
C THR A 316 -3.90 2.69 -4.10
N ASN A 317 -3.81 3.01 -5.40
CA ASN A 317 -4.71 3.95 -6.06
C ASN A 317 -6.14 3.42 -6.05
N SER A 318 -6.34 2.16 -6.42
CA SER A 318 -7.69 1.58 -6.43
C SER A 318 -8.29 1.50 -5.01
N THR A 319 -7.50 1.21 -3.98
CA THR A 319 -7.96 1.25 -2.56
C THR A 319 -8.35 2.67 -2.13
N ALA A 320 -7.56 3.67 -2.50
CA ALA A 320 -7.85 5.07 -2.17
C ALA A 320 -9.09 5.58 -2.92
N LEU A 321 -9.21 5.30 -4.22
CA LEU A 321 -10.40 5.65 -5.02
C LEU A 321 -11.66 5.01 -4.45
N ARG A 322 -11.62 3.70 -4.13
CA ARG A 322 -12.74 3.01 -3.48
C ARG A 322 -13.17 3.73 -2.20
N ALA A 323 -12.20 4.11 -1.36
CA ALA A 323 -12.50 4.80 -0.11
C ALA A 323 -13.14 6.17 -0.34
N ILE A 324 -12.62 6.95 -1.28
CA ILE A 324 -13.17 8.26 -1.62
C ILE A 324 -14.63 8.12 -2.09
N PHE A 325 -14.89 7.27 -3.07
CA PHE A 325 -16.26 7.10 -3.60
C PHE A 325 -17.21 6.49 -2.56
N TYR A 326 -16.75 5.54 -1.75
CA TYR A 326 -17.55 4.98 -0.65
C TYR A 326 -17.97 6.09 0.33
N TYR A 327 -17.04 6.90 0.83
CA TYR A 327 -17.37 7.94 1.82
C TYR A 327 -18.24 9.05 1.23
N LEU A 328 -18.03 9.41 -0.05
CA LEU A 328 -18.90 10.36 -0.74
C LEU A 328 -20.35 9.84 -0.78
N VAL A 329 -20.57 8.64 -1.29
CA VAL A 329 -21.91 8.06 -1.41
C VAL A 329 -22.57 7.81 -0.05
N LYS A 330 -21.77 7.46 0.98
CA LYS A 330 -22.25 7.30 2.36
C LYS A 330 -22.52 8.61 3.09
N THR A 331 -22.14 9.75 2.52
CA THR A 331 -22.30 11.07 3.13
C THR A 331 -23.00 12.03 2.15
N PRO A 332 -24.33 11.91 1.98
CA PRO A 332 -25.06 12.64 0.93
C PRO A 332 -24.87 14.15 0.95
N ARG A 333 -24.77 14.76 2.14
CA ARG A 333 -24.49 16.20 2.28
C ARG A 333 -23.13 16.58 1.67
N THR A 334 -22.10 15.80 1.97
CA THR A 334 -20.75 16.02 1.43
C THR A 334 -20.73 15.79 -0.07
N TYR A 335 -21.38 14.74 -0.55
CA TYR A 335 -21.46 14.48 -1.97
C TYR A 335 -22.16 15.62 -2.74
N ALA A 336 -23.30 16.10 -2.26
CA ALA A 336 -24.01 17.23 -2.84
C ALA A 336 -23.17 18.53 -2.83
N THR A 337 -22.40 18.76 -1.76
CA THR A 337 -21.50 19.93 -1.67
C THR A 337 -20.38 19.86 -2.71
N LEU A 338 -19.78 18.68 -2.92
CA LEU A 338 -18.76 18.47 -3.95
C LEU A 338 -19.34 18.63 -5.37
N VAL A 339 -20.51 18.07 -5.62
CA VAL A 339 -21.23 18.25 -6.90
C VAL A 339 -21.45 19.74 -7.19
N LYS A 340 -21.93 20.49 -6.19
CA LYS A 340 -22.15 21.94 -6.32
C LYS A 340 -20.85 22.70 -6.61
N GLU A 341 -19.74 22.36 -5.96
CA GLU A 341 -18.44 22.97 -6.25
C GLU A 341 -18.03 22.76 -7.72
N LEU A 342 -18.18 21.54 -8.23
CA LEU A 342 -17.86 21.19 -9.61
C LEU A 342 -18.79 21.90 -10.62
N GLN A 343 -20.09 21.96 -10.35
CA GLN A 343 -21.05 22.68 -11.20
C GLN A 343 -20.74 24.19 -11.26
N ILE A 344 -20.38 24.80 -10.12
CA ILE A 344 -19.99 26.22 -10.08
C ILE A 344 -18.70 26.46 -10.87
N ALA A 345 -17.72 25.56 -10.77
CA ALA A 345 -16.48 25.68 -11.54
C ALA A 345 -16.72 25.52 -13.05
N GLU A 346 -17.60 24.59 -13.44
CA GLU A 346 -18.05 24.38 -14.82
C GLU A 346 -18.71 25.64 -15.40
N ALA A 347 -19.71 26.19 -14.71
CA ALA A 347 -20.45 27.36 -15.15
C ALA A 347 -19.57 28.61 -15.31
N LYS A 348 -18.43 28.66 -14.61
CA LYS A 348 -17.42 29.71 -14.72
C LYS A 348 -16.39 29.45 -15.83
N GLY A 349 -16.50 28.35 -16.57
CA GLY A 349 -15.53 27.95 -17.59
C GLY A 349 -14.14 27.64 -17.01
N LEU A 350 -14.07 27.15 -15.77
CA LEU A 350 -12.80 26.87 -15.07
C LEU A 350 -12.30 25.43 -15.25
N LEU A 351 -13.09 24.56 -15.90
CA LEU A 351 -12.79 23.15 -16.06
C LEU A 351 -12.65 22.80 -17.55
N SER A 352 -11.59 22.07 -17.88
CA SER A 352 -11.41 21.45 -19.19
C SER A 352 -12.32 20.21 -19.34
N ASP A 353 -12.50 19.69 -20.56
CA ASP A 353 -13.32 18.48 -20.82
C ASP A 353 -12.90 17.29 -19.95
N VAL A 354 -11.59 17.05 -19.87
CA VAL A 354 -10.97 16.24 -18.82
C VAL A 354 -10.34 17.20 -17.83
N ILE A 355 -10.80 17.17 -16.57
CA ILE A 355 -10.31 18.07 -15.52
C ILE A 355 -8.79 17.93 -15.42
N SER A 356 -8.05 19.03 -15.60
CA SER A 356 -6.60 19.00 -15.41
C SER A 356 -6.24 18.91 -13.93
N PHE A 357 -5.05 18.43 -13.61
CA PHE A 357 -4.57 18.35 -12.24
C PHE A 357 -4.51 19.73 -11.60
N GLN A 358 -4.12 20.75 -12.36
CA GLN A 358 -4.06 22.12 -11.87
C GLN A 358 -5.45 22.68 -11.56
N GLU A 359 -6.45 22.40 -12.41
CA GLU A 359 -7.85 22.78 -12.17
C GLU A 359 -8.39 22.08 -10.92
N GLY A 360 -8.30 20.75 -10.87
CA GLY A 360 -8.81 19.98 -9.73
C GLY A 360 -8.09 20.29 -8.41
N SER A 361 -6.81 20.68 -8.45
CA SER A 361 -6.07 21.10 -7.25
C SER A 361 -6.53 22.46 -6.71
N LYS A 362 -7.18 23.29 -7.53
CA LYS A 362 -7.77 24.57 -7.12
C LYS A 362 -9.20 24.44 -6.59
N LEU A 363 -9.77 23.23 -6.58
CA LEU A 363 -11.09 22.94 -6.01
C LEU A 363 -10.94 22.53 -4.53
N PRO A 364 -11.13 23.45 -3.57
CA PRO A 364 -10.81 23.20 -2.17
C PRO A 364 -11.63 22.06 -1.56
N TYR A 365 -12.91 21.92 -1.91
CA TYR A 365 -13.76 20.89 -1.34
C TYR A 365 -13.45 19.50 -1.93
N LEU A 366 -13.13 19.40 -3.23
CA LEU A 366 -12.58 18.18 -3.83
C LEU A 366 -11.31 17.72 -3.12
N GLN A 367 -10.36 18.62 -2.90
CA GLN A 367 -9.11 18.31 -2.20
C GLN A 367 -9.37 17.87 -0.75
N ALA A 368 -10.30 18.54 -0.06
CA ALA A 368 -10.71 18.17 1.29
C ALA A 368 -11.37 16.77 1.33
N CYS A 369 -12.23 16.44 0.35
CA CYS A 369 -12.88 15.13 0.26
C CYS A 369 -11.88 13.99 0.08
N ILE A 370 -10.90 14.18 -0.82
CA ILE A 370 -9.81 13.22 -1.07
C ILE A 370 -8.96 13.03 0.18
N LYS A 371 -8.57 14.15 0.81
CA LYS A 371 -7.71 14.14 2.00
C LYS A 371 -8.40 13.49 3.20
N GLU A 372 -9.66 13.80 3.44
CA GLU A 372 -10.44 13.20 4.54
C GLU A 372 -10.68 11.70 4.31
N ALA A 373 -10.84 11.25 3.07
CA ALA A 373 -11.02 9.83 2.79
C ALA A 373 -9.72 9.06 3.08
N MET A 374 -8.56 9.61 2.73
CA MET A 374 -7.26 9.04 3.10
C MET A 374 -6.98 9.11 4.61
N ARG A 375 -7.60 10.07 5.33
CA ARG A 375 -7.55 10.12 6.80
C ARG A 375 -8.35 8.98 7.41
N MET A 376 -9.56 8.77 6.91
CA MET A 376 -10.49 7.76 7.40
C MET A 376 -10.07 6.34 7.03
N HIS A 377 -9.56 6.15 5.81
CA HIS A 377 -9.09 4.87 5.28
C HIS A 377 -7.67 5.01 4.72
N PRO A 378 -6.64 5.13 5.57
CA PRO A 378 -5.28 5.05 5.09
C PRO A 378 -5.05 3.65 4.50
N THR A 379 -4.56 3.61 3.25
CA THR A 379 -4.39 2.37 2.48
C THR A 379 -3.57 1.32 3.24
N ILE A 380 -2.56 1.73 4.02
CA ILE A 380 -1.77 0.82 4.85
C ILE A 380 -2.39 0.69 6.25
N GLY A 381 -2.79 -0.54 6.59
CA GLY A 381 -3.37 -0.95 7.87
C GLY A 381 -2.36 -1.33 8.94
N SER A 382 -1.22 -1.89 8.53
CA SER A 382 -0.16 -2.31 9.46
C SER A 382 0.67 -1.14 9.98
N PRO A 383 1.22 -1.23 11.20
CA PRO A 383 2.20 -0.26 11.68
C PRO A 383 3.42 -0.13 10.76
N PHE A 384 3.96 1.08 10.62
CA PHE A 384 5.22 1.31 9.92
C PHE A 384 6.40 1.01 10.83
N ASP A 385 6.70 -0.29 10.99
CA ASP A 385 7.70 -0.76 11.94
C ASP A 385 9.12 -0.22 11.65
N ARG A 386 9.79 0.17 12.72
CA ARG A 386 11.16 0.66 12.82
C ARG A 386 11.89 -0.08 13.93
N VAL A 387 13.20 -0.19 13.80
CA VAL A 387 14.05 -0.78 14.85
C VAL A 387 14.53 0.33 15.77
N VAL A 388 14.33 0.16 17.08
CA VAL A 388 14.89 1.06 18.09
C VAL A 388 16.42 1.06 18.00
N PRO A 389 17.05 2.24 17.91
CA PRO A 389 18.49 2.38 17.72
C PRO A 389 19.30 1.93 18.95
N LYS A 390 20.63 1.97 18.80
CA LYS A 390 21.56 1.65 19.87
C LYS A 390 21.31 2.49 21.11
N GLY A 391 21.24 1.86 22.28
CA GLY A 391 21.01 2.53 23.57
C GLY A 391 19.54 2.68 23.99
N GLY A 392 18.57 2.28 23.13
CA GLY A 392 17.14 2.37 23.44
C GLY A 392 16.55 3.76 23.23
N VAL A 393 15.27 3.91 23.56
CA VAL A 393 14.53 5.18 23.47
C VAL A 393 13.53 5.28 24.62
N VAL A 394 13.24 6.48 25.11
CA VAL A 394 12.12 6.72 26.05
C VAL A 394 10.95 7.30 25.28
N LEU A 395 9.84 6.55 25.18
CA LEU A 395 8.61 6.98 24.53
C LEU A 395 7.50 6.99 25.56
N ASN A 396 6.83 8.13 25.75
CA ASN A 396 5.77 8.32 26.75
C ASN A 396 6.13 7.71 28.12
N GLU A 397 7.27 8.13 28.67
CA GLU A 397 7.83 7.67 29.96
C GLU A 397 8.26 6.19 30.02
N HIS A 398 8.07 5.42 28.94
CA HIS A 398 8.52 4.04 28.86
C HIS A 398 9.85 3.92 28.12
N PHE A 399 10.87 3.37 28.78
CA PHE A 399 12.08 2.96 28.11
C PHE A 399 11.85 1.72 27.24
N ILE A 400 12.09 1.84 25.94
CA ILE A 400 12.03 0.75 24.98
C ILE A 400 13.46 0.35 24.61
N PRO A 401 13.85 -0.92 24.81
CA PRO A 401 15.22 -1.34 24.59
C PRO A 401 15.58 -1.39 23.09
N GLU A 402 16.87 -1.24 22.82
CA GLU A 402 17.50 -1.42 21.50
C GLU A 402 17.02 -2.69 20.80
N GLY A 403 16.89 -2.60 19.47
CA GLY A 403 16.51 -3.73 18.63
C GLY A 403 15.04 -4.11 18.69
N THR A 404 14.22 -3.43 19.50
CA THR A 404 12.76 -3.61 19.54
C THR A 404 12.13 -3.03 18.27
N ASP A 405 11.16 -3.75 17.69
CA ASP A 405 10.35 -3.22 16.57
C ASP A 405 9.25 -2.30 17.13
N ILE A 406 9.31 -1.00 16.83
CA ILE A 406 8.29 -0.01 17.17
C ILE A 406 7.60 0.53 15.91
N GLY A 407 6.29 0.74 15.94
CA GLY A 407 5.58 1.26 14.78
C GLY A 407 4.25 1.91 15.12
N ILE A 408 3.84 2.85 14.27
CA ILE A 408 2.55 3.55 14.32
C ILE A 408 1.75 3.17 13.09
N THR A 409 0.46 2.91 13.27
CA THR A 409 -0.50 2.76 12.17
C THR A 409 -1.40 3.99 12.08
N GLY A 410 -1.61 4.48 10.84
CA GLY A 410 -2.52 5.59 10.59
C GLY A 410 -3.97 5.27 10.99
N TRP A 411 -4.36 4.00 11.05
CA TRP A 411 -5.70 3.62 11.49
C TRP A 411 -6.00 4.04 12.93
N VAL A 412 -4.97 4.13 13.78
CA VAL A 412 -5.09 4.61 15.16
C VAL A 412 -4.90 6.12 15.21
N THR A 413 -3.73 6.62 14.79
CA THR A 413 -3.37 8.03 15.00
C THR A 413 -4.14 9.01 14.14
N GLN A 414 -4.65 8.60 12.97
CA GLN A 414 -5.49 9.48 12.15
C GLN A 414 -6.93 9.62 12.71
N ARG A 415 -7.25 8.98 13.84
CA ARG A 415 -8.48 9.18 14.62
C ARG A 415 -8.22 9.85 15.97
N ASP A 416 -7.01 10.32 16.21
CA ASP A 416 -6.67 11.03 17.44
C ASP A 416 -7.48 12.33 17.55
N LYS A 417 -8.36 12.39 18.56
CA LYS A 417 -9.27 13.50 18.80
C LYS A 417 -8.54 14.80 19.19
N THR A 418 -7.33 14.69 19.72
CA THR A 418 -6.47 15.85 20.04
C THR A 418 -5.84 16.47 18.79
N VAL A 419 -5.79 15.72 17.68
CA VAL A 419 -5.25 16.17 16.40
C VAL A 419 -6.37 16.55 15.44
N PHE A 420 -7.39 15.69 15.28
CA PHE A 420 -8.41 15.83 14.23
C PHE A 420 -9.76 16.35 14.76
N GLY A 421 -9.87 16.65 16.06
CA GLY A 421 -11.09 17.14 16.69
C GLY A 421 -11.97 16.02 17.30
N ALA A 422 -12.96 16.42 18.09
CA ALA A 422 -13.81 15.47 18.83
C ALA A 422 -14.57 14.47 17.94
N ASP A 423 -14.83 14.87 16.70
CA ASP A 423 -15.52 14.12 15.64
C ASP A 423 -14.55 13.37 14.71
N ALA A 424 -13.32 13.07 15.15
CA ALA A 424 -12.31 12.37 14.34
C ALA A 424 -12.74 10.99 13.82
N ASP A 425 -13.79 10.39 14.41
CA ASP A 425 -14.34 9.12 13.96
C ASP A 425 -15.26 9.25 12.73
N PHE A 426 -15.60 10.48 12.32
CA PHE A 426 -16.52 10.75 11.22
C PHE A 426 -15.81 11.32 9.99
N TYR A 427 -16.28 10.93 8.80
CA TYR A 427 -15.88 11.53 7.55
C TYR A 427 -16.49 12.93 7.40
N ARG A 428 -15.67 13.97 7.57
CA ARG A 428 -16.10 15.38 7.46
C ARG A 428 -15.02 16.23 6.78
N PRO A 429 -15.07 16.39 5.45
CA PRO A 429 -14.09 17.18 4.70
C PRO A 429 -13.93 18.63 5.18
N GLU A 430 -15.00 19.25 5.71
CA GLU A 430 -15.01 20.61 6.23
C GLU A 430 -13.94 20.84 7.32
N ARG A 431 -13.51 19.78 8.02
CA ARG A 431 -12.40 19.82 8.99
C ARG A 431 -11.13 20.47 8.45
N TRP A 432 -10.88 20.32 7.14
CA TRP A 432 -9.69 20.87 6.48
C TRP A 432 -9.85 22.32 6.03
N LEU A 433 -11.07 22.85 6.09
CA LEU A 433 -11.44 24.18 5.59
C LEU A 433 -11.86 25.14 6.71
N GLU A 434 -12.39 24.61 7.81
CA GLU A 434 -12.92 25.37 8.96
C GLU A 434 -11.85 25.70 10.03
N VAL A 435 -10.60 25.32 9.81
CA VAL A 435 -9.50 25.51 10.77
C VAL A 435 -8.43 26.41 10.20
N ASP A 436 -7.65 27.03 11.09
CA ASP A 436 -6.51 27.83 10.67
C ASP A 436 -5.37 27.00 10.04
N GLU A 437 -4.42 27.71 9.46
CA GLU A 437 -3.27 27.09 8.79
C GLU A 437 -2.37 26.30 9.75
N ALA A 438 -2.27 26.73 11.02
CA ALA A 438 -1.45 26.05 12.02
C ALA A 438 -2.02 24.68 12.37
N GLN A 439 -3.34 24.60 12.57
CA GLN A 439 -4.07 23.37 12.82
C GLN A 439 -4.08 22.46 11.58
N THR A 440 -4.23 23.02 10.38
CA THR A 440 -4.08 22.27 9.12
C THR A 440 -2.72 21.60 9.03
N ARG A 441 -1.63 22.35 9.28
CA ARG A 441 -0.26 21.81 9.31
C ARG A 441 -0.07 20.73 10.38
N LYS A 442 -0.69 20.88 11.56
CA LYS A 442 -0.68 19.85 12.62
C LYS A 442 -1.32 18.56 12.10
N MET A 443 -2.50 18.63 11.51
CA MET A 443 -3.19 17.47 10.95
C MET A 443 -2.37 16.82 9.81
N ASP A 444 -1.79 17.63 8.91
CA ASP A 444 -0.94 17.13 7.82
C ASP A 444 0.28 16.34 8.30
N LYS A 445 0.95 16.81 9.36
CA LYS A 445 2.09 16.11 9.95
C LYS A 445 1.72 14.77 10.59
N ASN A 446 0.44 14.55 10.88
CA ASN A 446 -0.10 13.32 11.46
C ASN A 446 -0.77 12.40 10.43
N MET A 447 -0.75 12.78 9.14
CA MET A 447 -1.21 11.93 8.05
C MET A 447 -0.12 10.95 7.65
N LEU A 448 -0.39 9.65 7.80
CA LEU A 448 0.49 8.55 7.41
C LEU A 448 0.10 7.91 6.08
N ALA A 449 -0.91 8.45 5.38
CA ALA A 449 -1.36 7.96 4.07
C ALA A 449 -0.23 7.81 3.03
N PHE A 450 0.77 8.69 3.06
CA PHE A 450 1.97 8.62 2.21
C PHE A 450 3.27 8.37 3.00
N GLY A 451 3.19 8.00 4.27
CA GLY A 451 4.36 7.97 5.16
C GLY A 451 5.03 9.34 5.32
N LEU A 452 6.20 9.37 5.96
CA LEU A 452 6.89 10.60 6.34
C LEU A 452 8.42 10.51 6.17
N GLY A 453 9.05 11.69 6.15
CA GLY A 453 10.50 11.85 6.12
C GLY A 453 11.16 11.27 4.87
N ASN A 454 12.39 10.79 5.03
CA ASN A 454 13.20 10.22 3.95
C ASN A 454 12.61 8.94 3.35
N ARG A 455 11.63 8.33 4.02
CA ARG A 455 10.94 7.10 3.60
C ARG A 455 9.50 7.35 3.13
N SER A 456 9.12 8.61 2.92
CA SER A 456 7.82 8.99 2.35
C SER A 456 7.63 8.41 0.94
N CYS A 457 6.38 8.14 0.59
CA CYS A 457 5.97 7.58 -0.69
C CYS A 457 6.52 8.44 -1.83
N ILE A 458 7.28 7.80 -2.72
CA ILE A 458 7.83 8.49 -3.89
C ILE A 458 6.74 8.81 -4.91
N GLY A 459 5.71 7.96 -5.01
CA GLY A 459 4.58 8.11 -5.93
C GLY A 459 3.50 9.08 -5.48
N LYS A 460 3.72 9.91 -4.44
CA LYS A 460 2.70 10.83 -3.91
C LYS A 460 2.08 11.73 -5.00
N HIS A 461 2.91 12.30 -5.88
CA HIS A 461 2.42 13.17 -6.95
C HIS A 461 1.63 12.40 -8.02
N VAL A 462 2.09 11.21 -8.39
CA VAL A 462 1.33 10.30 -9.29
C VAL A 462 -0.04 10.03 -8.69
N ALA A 463 -0.09 9.58 -7.43
CA ALA A 463 -1.32 9.23 -6.75
C ALA A 463 -2.27 10.44 -6.65
N MET A 464 -1.79 11.61 -6.23
CA MET A 464 -2.64 12.81 -6.17
C MET A 464 -3.19 13.22 -7.53
N MET A 465 -2.44 13.00 -8.62
CA MET A 465 -2.95 13.23 -9.98
C MET A 465 -4.08 12.25 -10.34
N VAL A 466 -3.89 10.95 -10.07
CA VAL A 466 -4.94 9.93 -10.23
C VAL A 466 -6.19 10.32 -9.43
N LEU A 467 -6.04 10.57 -8.13
CA LEU A 467 -7.18 10.81 -7.23
C LEU A 467 -7.93 12.09 -7.60
N THR A 468 -7.22 13.20 -7.82
CA THR A 468 -7.85 14.49 -8.15
C THR A 468 -8.61 14.42 -9.47
N LYS A 469 -7.97 13.94 -10.54
CA LYS A 469 -8.59 13.92 -11.86
C LYS A 469 -9.72 12.90 -11.93
N THR A 470 -9.51 11.66 -11.45
CA THR A 470 -10.53 10.60 -11.53
C THR A 470 -11.74 10.90 -10.65
N VAL A 471 -11.55 11.36 -9.42
CA VAL A 471 -12.68 11.68 -8.53
C VAL A 471 -13.47 12.86 -9.07
N GLY A 472 -12.78 13.94 -9.47
CA GLY A 472 -13.41 15.11 -10.08
C GLY A 472 -14.20 14.72 -11.33
N GLN A 473 -13.59 13.94 -12.24
CA GLN A 473 -14.24 13.55 -13.50
C GLN A 473 -15.45 12.65 -13.28
N ILE A 474 -15.35 11.64 -12.41
CA ILE A 474 -16.48 10.73 -12.12
C ILE A 474 -17.62 11.50 -11.45
N VAL A 475 -17.33 12.29 -10.42
CA VAL A 475 -18.36 13.08 -9.73
C VAL A 475 -19.01 14.09 -10.66
N ARG A 476 -18.25 14.71 -11.58
CA ARG A 476 -18.78 15.65 -12.59
C ARG A 476 -19.76 14.96 -13.54
N ASN A 477 -19.47 13.75 -13.98
CA ASN A 477 -20.21 13.07 -15.04
C ASN A 477 -21.34 12.15 -14.54
N PHE A 478 -21.30 11.71 -13.28
CA PHE A 478 -22.23 10.70 -12.77
C PHE A 478 -22.83 11.04 -11.41
N ASP A 479 -24.10 10.70 -11.26
CA ASP A 479 -24.77 10.52 -9.98
C ASP A 479 -24.58 9.08 -9.51
N MET A 480 -23.96 8.94 -8.33
CA MET A 480 -23.54 7.66 -7.78
C MET A 480 -24.44 7.26 -6.60
N GLU A 481 -24.86 6.01 -6.58
CA GLU A 481 -25.61 5.42 -5.47
C GLU A 481 -24.98 4.10 -5.02
N TRP A 482 -25.07 3.81 -3.72
CA TRP A 482 -24.64 2.53 -3.16
C TRP A 482 -25.67 1.47 -3.55
N ALA A 483 -25.23 0.43 -4.24
CA ALA A 483 -26.11 -0.57 -4.83
C ALA A 483 -25.82 -2.00 -4.34
N SER A 484 -25.03 -2.13 -3.26
CA SER A 484 -24.79 -3.42 -2.61
C SER A 484 -25.96 -3.78 -1.69
N ASP A 485 -26.30 -5.07 -1.64
CA ASP A 485 -27.25 -5.61 -0.65
C ASP A 485 -26.71 -5.51 0.78
N LYS A 486 -25.37 -5.45 0.93
CA LYS A 486 -24.73 -5.19 2.22
C LYS A 486 -24.70 -3.69 2.49
N GLU A 487 -24.99 -3.32 3.73
CA GLU A 487 -24.82 -1.94 4.19
C GLU A 487 -23.37 -1.50 4.04
N GLU A 488 -22.42 -2.38 4.34
CA GLU A 488 -20.99 -2.04 4.36
C GLU A 488 -20.18 -2.87 3.36
N TRP A 489 -19.08 -2.28 2.88
CA TRP A 489 -18.05 -3.01 2.15
C TRP A 489 -17.35 -4.05 3.05
N ASP A 490 -16.73 -5.05 2.42
CA ASP A 490 -15.90 -6.01 3.16
C ASP A 490 -14.45 -5.52 3.19
N LEU A 491 -13.81 -5.59 4.37
CA LEU A 491 -12.41 -5.18 4.55
C LEU A 491 -11.51 -6.37 4.87
N LYS A 492 -10.37 -6.45 4.16
CA LYS A 492 -9.28 -7.38 4.49
C LYS A 492 -7.95 -6.63 4.54
N CYS A 493 -7.27 -6.77 5.67
CA CYS A 493 -5.94 -6.21 5.89
C CYS A 493 -4.85 -7.27 5.70
N ARG A 494 -3.94 -6.98 4.79
CA ARG A 494 -2.69 -7.71 4.49
C ARG A 494 -1.63 -6.65 4.23
N MET A 495 -1.09 -6.03 5.29
CA MET A 495 -0.40 -4.73 5.24
C MET A 495 -1.29 -3.60 4.69
N GLN A 496 -1.80 -3.71 3.47
CA GLN A 496 -2.83 -2.87 2.88
C GLN A 496 -4.24 -3.30 3.34
N VAL A 497 -5.17 -2.35 3.47
CA VAL A 497 -6.59 -2.61 3.77
C VAL A 497 -7.39 -2.56 2.47
N ARG A 498 -7.53 -3.70 1.81
CA ARG A 498 -8.30 -3.85 0.57
C ARG A 498 -9.77 -3.97 0.87
N GLN A 499 -10.58 -3.29 0.06
CA GLN A 499 -12.04 -3.35 0.11
C GLN A 499 -12.58 -4.25 -1.02
N SER A 500 -13.65 -4.98 -0.74
CA SER A 500 -14.43 -5.75 -1.73
C SER A 500 -15.92 -5.52 -1.52
N GLY A 501 -16.75 -5.85 -2.52
CA GLY A 501 -18.19 -5.61 -2.45
C GLY A 501 -18.55 -4.12 -2.59
N VAL A 502 -17.72 -3.35 -3.28
CA VAL A 502 -17.98 -1.93 -3.59
C VAL A 502 -18.91 -1.87 -4.80
N ILE A 503 -20.16 -2.28 -4.58
CA ILE A 503 -21.19 -2.32 -5.62
C ILE A 503 -21.87 -0.96 -5.68
N MET A 504 -21.76 -0.30 -6.83
CA MET A 504 -22.34 1.03 -7.05
C MET A 504 -23.11 1.05 -8.37
N ARG A 505 -24.09 1.95 -8.43
CA ARG A 505 -24.77 2.31 -9.66
C ARG A 505 -24.43 3.75 -9.99
N LEU A 506 -23.97 3.97 -11.21
CA LEU A 506 -23.60 5.29 -11.73
C LEU A 506 -24.64 5.65 -12.79
N LYS A 507 -25.33 6.78 -12.65
CA LYS A 507 -26.25 7.33 -13.66
C LYS A 507 -25.61 8.55 -14.28
N ARG A 508 -25.66 8.69 -15.61
CA ARG A 508 -25.13 9.88 -16.27
C ARG A 508 -25.86 11.10 -15.73
N ARG A 509 -25.12 12.11 -15.26
CA ARG A 509 -25.73 13.37 -14.86
C ARG A 509 -26.17 14.10 -16.12
N GLU A 510 -27.45 14.43 -16.19
CA GLU A 510 -27.97 15.29 -17.25
C GLU A 510 -27.36 16.68 -17.10
N ALA A 511 -26.92 17.28 -18.21
CA ALA A 511 -26.57 18.70 -18.17
C ALA A 511 -27.84 19.45 -17.73
N GLU A 512 -27.77 20.18 -16.62
CA GLU A 512 -28.85 21.10 -16.24
C GLU A 512 -29.05 22.02 -17.44
N LYS A 513 -30.15 21.83 -18.17
CA LYS A 513 -30.60 22.79 -19.16
C LYS A 513 -30.93 24.04 -18.35
N GLU A 514 -30.14 25.09 -18.52
CA GLU A 514 -30.50 26.42 -18.03
C GLU A 514 -31.94 26.71 -18.47
N ILE A 515 -32.83 26.92 -17.50
CA ILE A 515 -34.18 27.44 -17.70
C ILE A 515 -34.11 28.96 -17.63
#